data_AF-A0A6S6P2L9-F1
#
_entry.id   AF-A0A6S6P2L9-F1
#
_cell.length_a   1.000
_cell.length_b   1.000
_cell.length_c   1.000
_cell.angle_alpha   90.00
_cell.angle_beta   90.00
_cell.angle_gamma   90.00
#
_symmetry.space_group_name_H-M   'P 1'
#
loop_
_entity.id
_entity.type
_entity.pdbx_description
1 polymer ?
#
loop_
_entity_poly.entity_id
_entity_poly.type
_entity_poly.pdbx_seq_one_letter_code
_entity_poly.pdbx_strand_id
1 'polypeptide(L)'
;MSTPFAGHAPTFRAQTCIAPDRMAHLARDISEEVHGGFPRAFIQFDGASPGQLSFSVRTRLTRTALMTFDLDITQRIDGFTSLRSTVCDAMPRGGQAPYLASLTRPLGVEIYRRYTRELASALARFDPLSTAVIVDPGHRP
;
A
#
# COMPACT_ATOMS: atom_id res chain seq x y z
N MET A 1 7.95 -3.65 24.71
CA MET A 1 7.01 -4.46 23.92
C MET A 1 5.85 -3.56 23.55
N SER A 2 5.85 -3.00 22.35
CA SER A 2 4.76 -2.15 21.87
C SER A 2 3.67 -3.07 21.34
N THR A 3 2.51 -3.07 21.99
CA THR A 3 1.31 -3.73 21.49
C THR A 3 0.97 -3.17 20.10
N PRO A 4 0.71 -4.00 19.08
CA PRO A 4 0.21 -3.49 17.81
C PRO A 4 -1.20 -2.96 18.09
N PHE A 5 -1.36 -1.64 18.01
CA PHE A 5 -2.68 -1.02 17.98
C PHE A 5 -3.36 -1.44 16.67
N ALA A 6 -4.04 -2.58 16.70
CA ALA A 6 -4.83 -3.12 15.61
C ALA A 6 -6.01 -2.16 15.35
N GLY A 7 -5.83 -1.23 14.41
CA GLY A 7 -6.82 -0.20 14.11
C GLY A 7 -6.93 0.09 12.62
N HIS A 8 -7.71 -0.75 11.93
CA HIS A 8 -8.55 -0.42 10.76
C HIS A 8 -7.90 0.16 9.49
N ALA A 9 -6.65 -0.19 9.16
CA ALA A 9 -6.11 0.17 7.85
C ALA A 9 -6.67 -0.76 6.74
N PRO A 10 -7.00 -0.21 5.55
CA PRO A 10 -7.52 -1.02 4.45
C PRO A 10 -6.47 -2.05 4.01
N THR A 11 -6.93 -3.27 3.77
CA THR A 11 -6.08 -4.38 3.28
C THR A 11 -6.42 -4.65 1.83
N PHE A 12 -5.44 -4.62 0.93
CA PHE A 12 -5.62 -5.08 -0.44
C PHE A 12 -5.11 -6.51 -0.60
N ARG A 13 -5.89 -7.34 -1.28
CA ARG A 13 -5.55 -8.70 -1.66
C ARG A 13 -5.87 -8.92 -3.12
N ALA A 14 -5.02 -9.63 -3.84
CA ALA A 14 -5.33 -10.04 -5.20
C ALA A 14 -4.74 -11.41 -5.55
N GLN A 15 -5.29 -12.02 -6.59
CA GLN A 15 -4.76 -13.19 -7.27
C GLN A 15 -4.73 -12.93 -8.77
N THR A 16 -3.64 -13.33 -9.43
CA THR A 16 -3.44 -13.10 -10.86
C THR A 16 -2.53 -14.16 -11.47
N CYS A 17 -2.64 -14.38 -12.77
CA CYS A 17 -1.72 -15.19 -13.57
C CYS A 17 -0.39 -14.47 -13.89
N ILE A 18 -0.24 -13.19 -13.53
CA ILE A 18 0.98 -12.42 -13.77
C ILE A 18 2.12 -12.97 -12.91
N ALA A 19 3.28 -13.23 -13.53
CA ALA A 19 4.46 -13.73 -12.83
C ALA A 19 4.93 -12.76 -11.72
N PRO A 20 5.48 -13.24 -10.59
CA PRO A 20 5.87 -12.41 -9.44
C PRO A 20 6.79 -11.23 -9.79
N ASP A 21 7.77 -11.43 -10.67
CA ASP A 21 8.71 -10.37 -11.05
C ASP A 21 8.01 -9.25 -11.83
N ARG A 22 7.16 -9.61 -12.80
CA ARG A 22 6.34 -8.64 -13.53
C ARG A 22 5.38 -7.92 -12.60
N MET A 23 4.86 -8.63 -11.61
CA MET A 23 3.98 -8.06 -10.61
C MET A 23 4.72 -7.04 -9.73
N ALA A 24 5.96 -7.34 -9.34
CA ALA A 24 6.79 -6.43 -8.57
C ALA A 24 7.10 -5.13 -9.35
N HIS A 25 7.42 -5.26 -10.64
CA HIS A 25 7.61 -4.12 -11.54
C HIS A 25 6.34 -3.29 -11.68
N LEU A 26 5.20 -3.92 -11.97
CA LEU A 26 3.93 -3.22 -12.13
C LEU A 26 3.50 -2.50 -10.85
N ALA A 27 3.67 -3.12 -9.68
CA ALA A 27 3.41 -2.48 -8.39
C ALA A 27 4.28 -1.23 -8.18
N ARG A 28 5.55 -1.30 -8.56
CA ARG A 28 6.47 -0.17 -8.49
C ARG A 28 6.07 0.95 -9.45
N ASP A 29 5.80 0.63 -10.71
CA ASP A 29 5.42 1.62 -11.74
C ASP A 29 4.18 2.41 -11.30
N ILE A 30 3.16 1.71 -10.80
CA ILE A 30 1.92 2.35 -10.29
C ILE A 30 2.21 3.21 -9.06
N SER A 31 3.14 2.81 -8.19
CA SER A 31 3.51 3.64 -7.03
C SER A 31 4.11 4.98 -7.45
N GLU A 32 4.85 5.02 -8.56
CA GLU A 32 5.46 6.24 -9.11
C GLU A 32 4.41 7.14 -9.78
N GLU A 33 3.34 6.58 -10.34
CA GLU A 33 2.23 7.34 -10.93
C GLU A 33 1.25 7.92 -9.88
N VAL A 34 1.14 7.28 -8.72
CA VAL A 34 0.18 7.68 -7.68
C VAL A 34 0.70 8.91 -6.92
N HIS A 35 0.11 10.04 -7.27
CA HIS A 35 0.30 11.33 -6.59
C HIS A 35 -1.06 11.96 -6.28
N GLY A 36 -1.22 12.58 -5.12
CA GLY A 36 -2.50 13.22 -4.78
C GLY A 36 -2.56 13.88 -3.42
N GLY A 37 -3.72 14.48 -3.13
CA GLY A 37 -4.04 15.11 -1.85
C GLY A 37 -3.38 16.48 -1.63
N PHE A 38 -3.99 17.28 -0.75
CA PHE A 38 -3.35 18.46 -0.16
C PHE A 38 -3.09 18.16 1.33
N PRO A 39 -1.84 18.29 1.82
CA PRO A 39 -0.61 18.58 1.07
C PRO A 39 -0.22 17.45 0.10
N ARG A 40 0.44 17.81 -1.03
CA ARG A 40 0.86 16.86 -2.08
C ARG A 40 1.60 15.66 -1.49
N ALA A 41 0.91 14.53 -1.44
CA ALA A 41 1.41 13.26 -0.96
C ALA A 41 1.65 12.30 -2.13
N PHE A 42 2.62 11.41 -1.95
CA PHE A 42 3.08 10.48 -2.96
C PHE A 42 3.54 9.18 -2.30
N ILE A 43 3.58 8.11 -3.08
CA ILE A 43 4.15 6.84 -2.65
C ILE A 43 5.61 6.79 -3.08
N GLN A 44 6.47 6.37 -2.17
CA GLN A 44 7.88 6.12 -2.40
C GLN A 44 8.16 4.64 -2.19
N PHE A 45 8.88 4.04 -3.13
CA PHE A 45 9.48 2.72 -2.94
C PHE A 45 10.68 2.81 -1.99
N ASP A 46 10.67 2.01 -0.94
CA ASP A 46 11.71 2.02 0.10
C ASP A 46 12.66 0.82 0.01
N GLY A 47 12.26 -0.27 -0.65
CA GLY A 47 13.10 -1.44 -0.84
C GLY A 47 12.33 -2.70 -1.21
N ALA A 48 13.08 -3.75 -1.58
CA ALA A 48 12.54 -5.06 -1.89
C ALA A 48 13.31 -6.15 -1.11
N SER A 49 12.58 -7.15 -0.65
CA SER A 49 13.08 -8.42 -0.12
C SER A 49 12.45 -9.57 -0.93
N PRO A 50 12.97 -10.80 -0.85
CA PRO A 50 12.38 -11.93 -1.56
C PRO A 50 10.87 -12.08 -1.26
N GLY A 51 10.03 -11.88 -2.28
CA GLY A 51 8.57 -11.97 -2.17
C GLY A 51 7.89 -10.79 -1.45
N GLN A 52 8.59 -9.67 -1.21
CA GLN A 52 8.01 -8.51 -0.51
C GLN A 52 8.58 -7.19 -1.04
N LEU A 53 7.71 -6.20 -1.22
CA LEU A 53 8.08 -4.82 -1.55
C LEU A 53 7.64 -3.89 -0.43
N SER A 54 8.48 -2.93 -0.06
CA SER A 54 8.18 -1.95 0.98
C SER A 54 8.00 -0.55 0.39
N PHE A 55 6.98 0.15 0.86
CA PHE A 55 6.61 1.47 0.40
C PHE A 55 6.30 2.41 1.57
N SER A 56 6.53 3.71 1.37
CA SER A 56 6.07 4.76 2.27
C SER A 56 5.23 5.80 1.55
N VAL A 57 4.16 6.24 2.19
CA VAL A 57 3.43 7.44 1.78
C VAL A 57 4.09 8.63 2.44
N ARG A 58 4.50 9.62 1.65
CA ARG A 58 5.22 10.81 2.12
C ARG A 58 4.54 12.08 1.63
N THR A 59 4.72 13.18 2.36
CA THR A 59 4.37 14.52 1.85
C THR A 59 5.60 15.20 1.27
N ARG A 60 5.41 16.05 0.26
CA ARG A 60 6.51 16.91 -0.22
C ARG A 60 6.92 17.99 0.78
N LEU A 61 6.03 18.36 1.72
CA LEU A 61 6.26 19.43 2.68
C LEU A 61 7.26 19.03 3.77
N THR A 62 7.06 17.88 4.40
CA THR A 62 7.91 17.43 5.51
C THR A 62 8.86 16.30 5.14
N ARG A 63 8.69 15.70 3.95
CA ARG A 63 9.36 14.45 3.50
C ARG A 63 9.29 13.29 4.51
N THR A 64 8.46 13.44 5.53
CA THR A 64 8.27 12.44 6.58
C THR A 64 7.29 11.40 6.06
N ALA A 65 7.56 10.12 6.35
CA ALA A 65 6.61 9.05 6.07
C ALA A 65 5.36 9.24 6.94
N LEU A 66 4.22 9.44 6.29
CA LEU A 66 2.90 9.46 6.91
C LEU A 66 2.43 8.05 7.28
N MET A 67 2.84 7.09 6.46
CA MET A 67 2.44 5.70 6.54
C MET A 67 3.47 4.85 5.79
N THR A 68 3.65 3.61 6.23
CA THR A 68 4.37 2.58 5.47
C THR A 68 3.43 1.43 5.19
N PHE A 69 3.70 0.69 4.12
CA PHE A 69 3.01 -0.55 3.85
C PHE A 69 3.93 -1.47 3.06
N ASP A 70 3.77 -2.76 3.32
CA ASP A 70 4.44 -3.81 2.59
C ASP A 70 3.44 -4.47 1.62
N LEU A 71 3.94 -4.92 0.48
CA LEU A 71 3.22 -5.71 -0.50
C LEU A 71 3.94 -7.06 -0.64
N ASP A 72 3.34 -8.08 -0.06
CA ASP A 72 3.75 -9.46 -0.20
C ASP A 72 3.29 -10.00 -1.55
N ILE A 73 4.22 -10.60 -2.30
CA ILE A 73 4.00 -11.23 -3.60
C ILE A 73 4.45 -12.68 -3.47
N THR A 74 3.50 -13.61 -3.51
CA THR A 74 3.78 -15.04 -3.34
C THR A 74 3.25 -15.82 -4.54
N GLN A 75 4.14 -16.58 -5.18
CA GLN A 75 3.72 -17.56 -6.17
C GLN A 75 3.09 -18.77 -5.46
N ARG A 76 1.91 -19.15 -5.89
CA ARG A 76 1.18 -20.31 -5.38
C ARG A 76 1.48 -21.54 -6.23
N ILE A 77 1.23 -22.70 -5.63
CA ILE A 77 1.48 -24.01 -6.24
C ILE A 77 0.55 -24.26 -7.45
N ASP A 78 -0.62 -23.61 -7.48
CA ASP A 78 -1.58 -23.63 -8.59
C ASP A 78 -1.15 -22.75 -9.79
N GLY A 79 0.04 -22.14 -9.74
CA GLY A 79 0.59 -21.29 -10.79
C GLY A 79 0.15 -19.82 -10.71
N PHE A 80 -0.77 -19.47 -9.82
CA PHE A 80 -1.20 -18.09 -9.62
C PHE A 80 -0.25 -17.33 -8.69
N THR A 81 -0.14 -16.02 -8.90
CA THR A 81 0.54 -15.10 -8.00
C THR A 81 -0.50 -14.46 -7.08
N SER A 82 -0.28 -14.56 -5.78
CA SER A 82 -1.08 -13.86 -4.78
C SER A 82 -0.38 -12.59 -4.32
N LEU A 83 -1.14 -11.51 -4.21
CA LEU A 83 -0.72 -10.26 -3.62
C LEU A 83 -1.45 -10.03 -2.31
N ARG A 84 -0.72 -9.55 -1.31
CA ARG A 84 -1.30 -9.06 -0.06
C ARG A 84 -0.55 -7.82 0.37
N SER A 85 -1.28 -6.76 0.67
CA SER A 85 -0.71 -5.58 1.29
C SER A 85 -0.96 -5.57 2.78
N THR A 86 0.03 -5.11 3.53
CA THR A 86 -0.05 -4.95 4.99
C THR A 86 0.41 -3.54 5.32
N VAL A 87 -0.47 -2.74 5.92
CA VAL A 87 -0.11 -1.40 6.39
C VAL A 87 0.72 -1.53 7.65
N CYS A 88 1.95 -1.06 7.57
CA CYS A 88 2.90 -1.01 8.67
C CYS A 88 2.79 0.41 9.23
N ASP A 89 2.09 0.60 10.35
CA ASP A 89 1.86 1.93 10.92
C ASP A 89 3.18 2.71 11.07
N ALA A 90 3.23 3.93 10.54
CA ALA A 90 4.31 4.86 10.84
C ALA A 90 4.05 5.47 12.21
N MET A 91 4.78 5.02 13.24
CA MET A 91 4.86 5.72 14.53
C MET A 91 6.01 6.75 14.51
N PRO A 92 5.89 7.85 15.27
CA PRO A 92 6.62 9.10 15.03
C PRO A 92 8.11 8.91 15.31
N ARG A 93 8.93 8.79 14.26
CA ARG A 93 10.37 8.99 14.40
C ARG A 93 10.63 10.49 14.52
N GLY A 94 10.81 10.93 15.77
CA GLY A 94 11.28 12.27 16.12
C GLY A 94 10.16 13.19 16.60
N GLY A 95 9.74 13.05 17.86
CA GLY A 95 9.10 14.11 18.65
C GLY A 95 7.82 14.77 18.11
N GLN A 96 7.21 14.27 17.03
CA GLN A 96 5.97 14.84 16.51
C GLN A 96 4.85 14.58 17.50
N ALA A 97 4.18 15.66 17.90
CA ALA A 97 3.06 15.60 18.82
C ALA A 97 2.01 14.59 18.31
N PRO A 98 1.42 13.75 19.18
CA PRO A 98 0.38 12.78 18.81
C PRO A 98 -0.75 13.37 17.96
N TYR A 99 -1.03 14.67 18.16
CA TYR A 99 -2.02 15.44 17.40
C TYR A 99 -1.73 15.53 15.89
N LEU A 100 -0.45 15.63 15.49
CA LEU A 100 -0.07 15.66 14.07
C LEU A 100 -0.26 14.28 13.42
N ALA A 101 0.03 13.20 14.14
CA ALA A 101 -0.17 11.83 13.64
C ALA A 101 -1.65 11.54 13.35
N SER A 102 -2.57 12.04 14.18
CA SER A 102 -4.03 11.92 13.95
C SER A 102 -4.53 12.70 12.73
N LEU A 103 -3.86 13.80 12.35
CA LEU A 103 -4.23 14.62 11.19
C LEU A 103 -3.64 14.10 9.87
N THR A 104 -2.48 13.45 9.90
CA THR A 104 -1.79 12.97 8.69
C THR A 104 -2.11 11.54 8.29
N ARG A 105 -2.63 10.72 9.22
CA ARG A 105 -3.03 9.33 8.94
C ARG A 105 -4.14 9.20 7.87
N PRO A 106 -5.20 10.04 7.88
CA PRO A 106 -6.24 9.99 6.85
C PRO A 106 -5.69 10.20 5.44
N LEU A 107 -4.73 11.12 5.29
CA LEU A 107 -4.07 11.38 4.01
C LEU A 107 -3.21 10.20 3.56
N GLY A 108 -2.46 9.56 4.47
CA GLY A 108 -1.72 8.33 4.18
C GLY A 108 -2.62 7.21 3.65
N VAL A 109 -3.75 6.99 4.33
CA VAL A 109 -4.75 5.98 3.95
C VAL A 109 -5.43 6.31 2.62
N GLU A 110 -5.74 7.58 2.35
CA GLU A 110 -6.33 8.03 1.08
C GLU A 110 -5.43 7.71 -0.12
N ILE A 111 -4.15 8.05 -0.02
CA ILE A 111 -3.17 7.79 -1.08
C ILE A 111 -2.95 6.29 -1.27
N TYR A 112 -2.86 5.54 -0.18
CA TYR A 112 -2.80 4.08 -0.25
C TYR A 112 -4.05 3.48 -0.92
N ARG A 113 -5.26 3.94 -0.56
CA ARG A 113 -6.51 3.51 -1.23
C ARG A 113 -6.45 3.79 -2.72
N ARG A 114 -5.99 4.98 -3.13
CA ARG A 114 -5.82 5.31 -4.55
C ARG A 114 -4.87 4.33 -5.24
N TYR A 115 -3.71 4.07 -4.63
CA TYR A 115 -2.75 3.10 -5.15
C TYR A 115 -3.34 1.71 -5.31
N THR A 116 -4.05 1.18 -4.30
CA THR A 116 -4.66 -0.15 -4.40
C THR A 116 -5.74 -0.24 -5.47
N ARG A 117 -6.46 0.86 -5.77
CA ARG A 117 -7.43 0.93 -6.87
C ARG A 117 -6.76 0.96 -8.25
N GLU A 118 -5.69 1.75 -8.39
CA GLU A 118 -4.92 1.78 -9.64
C GLU A 118 -4.26 0.42 -9.89
N LEU A 119 -3.71 -0.21 -8.85
CA LEU A 119 -3.16 -1.57 -8.90
C LEU A 119 -4.22 -2.60 -9.31
N ALA A 120 -5.42 -2.57 -8.70
CA ALA A 120 -6.53 -3.43 -9.09
C ALA A 120 -6.95 -3.21 -10.56
N SER A 121 -6.99 -1.95 -11.00
CA SER A 121 -7.35 -1.59 -12.37
C SER A 121 -6.32 -2.07 -13.38
N ALA A 122 -5.03 -1.95 -13.05
CA ALA A 122 -3.95 -2.45 -13.90
C ALA A 122 -3.96 -3.98 -13.95
N LEU A 123 -4.17 -4.66 -12.82
CA LEU A 123 -4.32 -6.12 -12.77
C LEU A 123 -5.43 -6.58 -13.72
N ALA A 124 -6.61 -5.97 -13.66
CA ALA A 124 -7.74 -6.32 -14.53
C ALA A 124 -7.46 -6.09 -16.03
N ARG A 125 -6.57 -5.16 -16.38
CA ARG A 125 -6.16 -4.91 -17.78
C ARG A 125 -5.18 -5.96 -18.29
N PHE A 126 -4.22 -6.37 -17.47
CA PHE A 126 -3.19 -7.35 -17.86
C PHE A 126 -3.67 -8.80 -17.70
N ASP A 127 -4.58 -9.05 -16.77
CA ASP A 127 -5.17 -10.34 -16.48
C ASP A 127 -6.67 -10.16 -16.15
N PRO A 128 -7.56 -10.34 -17.14
CA PRO A 128 -9.00 -10.23 -16.93
C PRO A 128 -9.57 -11.25 -15.92
N LEU A 129 -8.82 -12.32 -15.62
CA LEU A 129 -9.19 -13.33 -14.61
C LEU A 129 -8.66 -12.97 -13.22
N SER A 130 -7.94 -11.86 -13.09
CA SER A 130 -7.44 -11.42 -11.80
C SER A 130 -8.60 -11.10 -10.85
N THR A 131 -8.44 -11.49 -9.60
CA THR A 131 -9.37 -11.12 -8.53
C THR A 131 -8.68 -10.14 -7.63
N ALA A 132 -9.25 -8.96 -7.42
CA ALA A 132 -8.70 -7.92 -6.56
C ALA A 132 -9.77 -7.45 -5.57
N VAL A 133 -9.44 -7.45 -4.28
CA VAL A 133 -10.35 -7.08 -3.20
C VAL A 133 -9.65 -6.09 -2.28
N ILE A 134 -10.31 -4.96 -2.04
CA ILE A 134 -9.91 -3.97 -1.03
C ILE A 134 -10.86 -4.15 0.15
N VAL A 135 -10.35 -4.67 1.26
CA VAL A 135 -11.10 -4.83 2.51
C VAL A 135 -10.86 -3.58 3.35
N ASP A 136 -11.88 -2.74 3.45
CA ASP A 136 -11.84 -1.54 4.28
C ASP A 136 -12.66 -1.76 5.56
N PRO A 137 -12.01 -1.92 6.72
CA PRO A 137 -12.72 -2.22 7.96
C PRO A 137 -13.52 -1.01 8.51
N GLY A 138 -13.46 0.16 7.87
CA GLY A 138 -14.23 1.36 8.25
C GLY A 138 -15.44 1.67 7.37
N HIS A 139 -15.69 0.91 6.30
CA HIS A 139 -16.84 1.13 5.41
C HIS A 139 -17.99 0.19 5.80
N ARG A 140 -18.84 0.60 6.76
CA ARG A 140 -20.17 -0.02 6.89
C ARG A 140 -21.07 0.52 5.77
N PRO A 141 -21.90 -0.34 5.14
CA PRO A 141 -22.90 0.09 4.17
C PRO A 141 -23.92 1.06 4.77
#